data_AF-A0A926IF65-F1
#
_entry.id   AF-A0A926IF65-F1
#
_cell.length_a   1.000
_cell.length_b   1.000
_cell.length_c   1.000
_cell.angle_alpha   90.00
_cell.angle_beta   90.00
_cell.angle_gamma   90.00
#
_symmetry.space_group_name_H-M   'P 1'
#
loop_
_entity.id
_entity.type
_entity.pdbx_description
1 polymer ?
#
loop_
_entity_poly.entity_id
_entity_poly.type
_entity_poly.pdbx_seq_one_letter_code
_entity_poly.pdbx_strand_id
1 'polypeptide(L)'
;MNQLTIQKITKEAFETQYQLNGQSYALTELGKVMELAKEDTVCMLVEDRLYINPVQLSLKGAITDEEALAKVEALNETFRDAIIHLREFLYSGNRSAEAEQKKREIQGIMNSCISEAKVLLNQCQITDRNKLKKMSKKYFMAEFLNSLFENEVYNVEIEIDCGL
;
A
#
# COMPACT_ATOMS: atom_id res chain seq x y z
N MET A 1 5.62 17.27 -31.46
CA MET A 1 5.49 15.90 -32.00
C MET A 1 5.22 15.02 -30.81
N ASN A 2 4.04 14.42 -30.69
CA ASN A 2 3.70 13.60 -29.53
C ASN A 2 4.46 12.28 -29.65
N GLN A 3 5.42 12.05 -28.76
CA GLN A 3 6.20 10.81 -28.72
C GLN A 3 5.52 9.84 -27.74
N LEU A 4 5.06 8.70 -28.25
CA LEU A 4 4.45 7.64 -27.45
C LEU A 4 5.53 6.63 -27.06
N THR A 5 5.67 6.35 -25.76
CA THR A 5 6.58 5.30 -25.28
C THR A 5 5.77 4.06 -24.90
N ILE A 6 6.03 2.93 -25.56
CA ILE A 6 5.35 1.66 -25.28
C ILE A 6 6.30 0.74 -24.52
N GLN A 7 5.88 0.30 -23.34
CA GLN A 7 6.57 -0.70 -22.53
C GLN A 7 5.84 -2.04 -22.62
N LYS A 8 6.56 -3.09 -22.97
CA LYS A 8 6.02 -4.45 -22.97
C LYS A 8 6.19 -5.07 -21.59
N ILE A 9 5.11 -5.61 -21.04
CA ILE A 9 5.10 -6.24 -19.72
C ILE A 9 4.31 -7.55 -19.78
N THR A 10 4.68 -8.52 -18.96
CA THR A 10 3.93 -9.78 -18.80
C THR A 10 2.63 -9.54 -18.05
N LYS A 11 1.58 -10.30 -18.37
CA LYS A 11 0.29 -10.23 -17.68
C LYS A 11 0.40 -10.41 -16.17
N GLU A 12 1.17 -11.39 -15.71
CA GLU A 12 1.38 -11.65 -14.28
C GLU A 12 1.98 -10.44 -13.55
N ALA A 13 3.04 -9.85 -14.08
CA ALA A 13 3.64 -8.63 -13.54
C ALA A 13 2.66 -7.43 -13.61
N PHE A 14 1.86 -7.34 -14.67
CA PHE A 14 0.85 -6.29 -14.81
C PHE A 14 -0.25 -6.41 -13.76
N GLU A 15 -0.79 -7.61 -13.54
CA GLU A 15 -1.83 -7.89 -12.55
C GLU A 15 -1.34 -7.71 -11.11
N THR A 16 -0.08 -8.06 -10.86
CA THR A 16 0.56 -7.89 -9.54
C THR A 16 0.78 -6.42 -9.20
N GLN A 17 1.13 -5.60 -10.19
CA GLN A 17 1.48 -4.19 -10.00
C GLN A 17 0.30 -3.23 -10.21
N TYR A 18 -0.69 -3.60 -11.02
CA TYR A 18 -1.78 -2.73 -11.45
C TYR A 18 -3.12 -3.44 -11.31
N GLN A 19 -4.08 -2.80 -10.65
CA GLN A 19 -5.45 -3.30 -10.61
C GLN A 19 -6.08 -3.18 -12.00
N LEU A 20 -6.54 -4.31 -12.54
CA LEU A 20 -7.06 -4.51 -13.92
C LEU A 20 -8.35 -3.74 -14.29
N ASN A 21 -8.66 -2.63 -13.62
CA ASN A 21 -9.89 -1.86 -13.86
C ASN A 21 -9.74 -0.80 -14.97
N GLY A 22 -8.70 -0.92 -15.78
CA GLY A 22 -8.30 0.06 -16.79
C GLY A 22 -9.00 -0.09 -18.15
N GLN A 23 -9.21 1.04 -18.85
CA GLN A 23 -9.58 1.00 -20.26
C GLN A 23 -8.43 0.42 -21.08
N SER A 24 -8.73 -0.57 -21.90
CA SER A 24 -7.75 -1.26 -22.75
C SER A 24 -8.17 -1.20 -24.21
N TYR A 25 -7.20 -0.97 -25.07
CA TYR A 25 -7.39 -0.77 -26.51
C TYR A 25 -6.73 -1.90 -27.28
N ALA A 26 -7.33 -2.28 -28.40
CA ALA A 26 -6.64 -3.18 -29.32
C ALA A 26 -5.46 -2.45 -29.98
N LEU A 27 -4.43 -3.20 -30.41
CA LEU A 27 -3.33 -2.64 -31.20
C LEU A 27 -3.81 -1.94 -32.49
N THR A 28 -4.91 -2.40 -33.07
CA THR A 28 -5.56 -1.79 -34.24
C THR A 28 -6.15 -0.40 -33.94
N GLU A 29 -6.28 -0.03 -32.68
CA GLU A 29 -6.80 1.27 -32.22
C GLU A 29 -5.69 2.24 -31.80
N LEU A 30 -4.43 1.99 -32.21
CA LEU A 30 -3.28 2.83 -31.86
C LEU A 30 -3.48 4.31 -32.22
N GLY A 31 -4.18 4.60 -33.33
CA GLY A 31 -4.52 5.98 -33.70
C GLY A 31 -5.34 6.71 -32.61
N LYS A 32 -6.34 6.04 -32.03
CA LYS A 32 -7.12 6.59 -30.90
C LYS A 32 -6.26 6.75 -29.65
N VAL A 33 -5.35 5.80 -29.41
CA VAL A 33 -4.40 5.87 -28.29
C VAL A 33 -3.51 7.10 -28.40
N MET A 34 -3.04 7.42 -29.61
CA MET A 34 -2.22 8.61 -29.86
C MET A 34 -2.98 9.93 -29.72
N GLU A 35 -4.28 9.96 -30.05
CA GLU A 35 -5.14 11.13 -29.83
C GLU A 35 -5.44 11.35 -28.34
N LEU A 36 -5.58 10.27 -27.57
CA LEU A 36 -5.85 10.31 -26.13
C LEU A 36 -4.59 10.53 -25.28
N ALA A 37 -3.42 10.16 -25.80
CA ALA A 37 -2.14 10.32 -25.14
C ALA A 37 -1.73 11.80 -25.07
N LYS A 38 -1.44 12.27 -23.85
CA LYS A 38 -0.77 13.56 -23.62
C LYS A 38 0.73 13.44 -23.87
N GLU A 39 1.45 14.55 -23.98
CA GLU A 39 2.92 14.54 -23.96
C GLU A 39 3.41 13.74 -22.75
N ASP A 40 4.42 12.89 -22.96
CA ASP A 40 5.01 11.95 -21.99
C ASP A 40 4.14 10.76 -21.53
N THR A 41 3.11 10.39 -22.30
CA THR A 41 2.30 9.19 -21.99
C THR A 41 3.10 7.89 -22.20
N VAL A 42 3.19 7.09 -21.14
CA VAL A 42 3.68 5.71 -21.20
C VAL A 42 2.49 4.75 -21.36
N CYS A 43 2.52 3.96 -22.43
CA CYS A 43 1.55 2.89 -22.66
C CYS A 43 2.16 1.53 -22.27
N MET A 44 1.37 0.67 -21.66
CA MET A 44 1.76 -0.71 -21.39
C MET A 44 1.11 -1.64 -22.40
N LEU A 45 1.92 -2.47 -23.05
CA LEU A 45 1.48 -3.57 -23.89
C LEU A 45 1.49 -4.84 -23.05
N VAL A 46 0.29 -5.36 -22.77
CA VAL A 46 0.08 -6.62 -22.06
C VAL A 46 -0.61 -7.57 -23.03
N GLU A 47 0.03 -8.69 -23.32
CA GLU A 47 -0.42 -9.63 -24.36
C GLU A 47 -0.62 -8.90 -25.70
N ASP A 48 -1.87 -8.68 -26.13
CA ASP A 48 -2.27 -8.02 -27.38
C ASP A 48 -3.03 -6.70 -27.16
N ARG A 49 -3.06 -6.20 -25.92
CA ARG A 49 -3.82 -4.99 -25.54
C ARG A 49 -2.92 -3.88 -25.04
N LEU A 50 -3.23 -2.65 -25.46
CA LEU A 50 -2.60 -1.42 -25.03
C LEU A 50 -3.38 -0.79 -23.89
N TYR A 51 -2.65 -0.43 -22.83
CA TYR A 51 -3.16 0.26 -21.66
C TYR A 51 -2.50 1.63 -21.60
N ILE A 52 -3.29 2.69 -21.63
CA ILE A 52 -2.79 4.06 -21.50
C ILE A 52 -2.59 4.33 -20.01
N ASN A 53 -1.33 4.50 -19.59
CA ASN A 53 -0.90 4.94 -18.26
C ASN A 53 -1.68 4.35 -17.06
N PRO A 54 -1.27 3.20 -16.50
CA PRO A 54 -1.97 2.60 -15.36
C PRO A 54 -1.82 3.37 -14.03
N VAL A 55 -1.01 4.44 -13.98
CA VAL A 55 -1.02 5.37 -12.82
C VAL A 55 -2.33 6.17 -12.76
N GLN A 56 -3.06 6.32 -13.87
CA GLN A 56 -4.31 7.09 -13.92
C GLN A 56 -5.59 6.26 -13.75
N LEU A 57 -5.52 4.92 -13.78
CA LEU A 57 -6.72 4.08 -13.82
C LEU A 57 -7.22 3.57 -12.46
N SER A 58 -6.68 4.10 -11.36
CA SER A 58 -7.43 4.21 -10.10
C SER A 58 -6.89 5.31 -9.17
N LEU A 59 -7.10 6.58 -9.50
CA LEU A 59 -7.08 7.63 -8.49
C LEU A 59 -8.39 8.41 -8.55
N LYS A 60 -9.38 7.88 -7.82
CA LYS A 60 -10.50 8.68 -7.34
C LYS A 60 -9.90 9.70 -6.36
N GLY A 61 -9.44 10.83 -6.89
CA GLY A 61 -8.59 11.80 -6.20
C GLY A 61 -7.16 11.29 -6.09
N ALA A 62 -6.20 11.96 -6.74
CA ALA A 62 -4.79 11.71 -6.46
C ALA A 62 -4.53 12.10 -5.01
N ILE A 63 -4.45 11.11 -4.13
CA ILE A 63 -4.00 11.35 -2.77
C ILE A 63 -2.54 11.78 -2.86
N THR A 64 -2.21 12.93 -2.27
CA THR A 64 -0.81 13.38 -2.26
C THR A 64 0.03 12.47 -1.36
N ASP A 65 1.34 12.45 -1.56
CA ASP A 65 2.25 11.74 -0.66
C ASP A 65 2.05 12.16 0.80
N GLU A 66 1.75 13.45 1.05
CA GLU A 66 1.45 13.99 2.38
C GLU A 66 0.13 13.45 2.95
N GLU A 67 -0.92 13.41 2.14
CA GLU A 67 -2.22 12.86 2.56
C GLU A 67 -2.16 11.36 2.80
N ALA A 68 -1.43 10.62 1.96
CA ALA A 68 -1.20 9.20 2.13
C ALA A 68 -0.39 8.93 3.40
N LEU A 69 0.66 9.73 3.64
CA LEU A 69 1.46 9.64 4.85
C LEU A 69 0.61 9.89 6.10
N ALA A 70 -0.21 10.94 6.11
CA ALA A 70 -1.09 11.26 7.23
C ALA A 70 -2.09 10.12 7.53
N LYS A 71 -2.62 9.46 6.48
CA LYS A 71 -3.48 8.29 6.65
C LYS A 71 -2.71 7.08 7.16
N VAL A 72 -1.52 6.80 6.65
CA VAL A 72 -0.66 5.69 7.14
C VAL A 72 -0.29 5.91 8.61
N GLU A 73 -0.01 7.15 9.01
CA GLU A 73 0.21 7.51 10.42
C GLU A 73 -1.02 7.23 11.30
N ALA A 74 -2.21 7.64 10.85
CA ALA A 74 -3.47 7.37 11.57
C ALA A 74 -3.79 5.86 11.66
N LEU A 75 -3.47 5.10 10.62
CA LEU A 75 -3.62 3.64 10.63
C LEU A 75 -2.66 2.99 11.63
N ASN A 76 -1.43 3.50 11.77
CA ASN A 76 -0.50 3.04 12.79
C ASN A 76 -1.00 3.35 14.22
N GLU A 77 -1.61 4.52 14.45
CA GLU A 77 -2.23 4.86 15.74
C GLU A 77 -3.39 3.89 16.05
N THR A 78 -4.27 3.64 15.08
CA THR A 78 -5.38 2.67 15.24
C THR A 78 -4.87 1.25 15.50
N PHE A 79 -3.82 0.83 14.79
CA PHE A 79 -3.19 -0.47 14.98
C PHE A 79 -2.56 -0.61 16.37
N ARG A 80 -1.95 0.47 16.88
CA ARG A 80 -1.38 0.51 18.23
C ARG A 80 -2.47 0.30 19.29
N ASP A 81 -3.59 0.98 19.17
CA ASP A 81 -4.73 0.83 20.10
C ASP A 81 -5.30 -0.60 20.05
N ALA A 82 -5.46 -1.16 18.85
CA ALA A 82 -5.88 -2.55 18.67
C ALA A 82 -4.91 -3.55 19.32
N ILE A 83 -3.59 -3.34 19.18
CA ILE A 83 -2.58 -4.16 19.86
C ILE A 83 -2.69 -4.07 21.39
N ILE A 84 -2.92 -2.88 21.94
CA ILE A 84 -3.09 -2.70 23.38
C ILE A 84 -4.29 -3.52 23.86
N HIS A 85 -5.43 -3.40 23.18
CA HIS A 85 -6.63 -4.19 23.49
C HIS A 85 -6.39 -5.69 23.34
N LEU A 86 -5.64 -6.13 22.33
CA LEU A 86 -5.27 -7.53 22.17
C LEU A 86 -4.42 -8.02 23.35
N ARG A 87 -3.46 -7.21 23.80
CA ARG A 87 -2.60 -7.56 24.95
C ARG A 87 -3.42 -7.62 26.23
N GLU A 88 -4.27 -6.63 26.50
CA GLU A 88 -5.19 -6.63 27.64
C GLU A 88 -6.09 -7.87 27.65
N PHE A 89 -6.64 -8.22 26.47
CA PHE A 89 -7.41 -9.44 26.29
C PHE A 89 -6.62 -10.68 26.68
N LEU A 90 -5.40 -10.84 26.15
CA LEU A 90 -4.55 -12.01 26.42
C LEU A 90 -4.18 -12.11 27.91
N TYR A 91 -3.97 -10.98 28.59
CA TYR A 91 -3.70 -10.95 30.03
C TYR A 91 -4.93 -11.25 30.89
N SER A 92 -6.15 -11.00 30.41
CA SER A 92 -7.38 -11.29 31.15
C SER A 92 -7.64 -12.79 31.37
N GLY A 93 -7.00 -13.66 30.59
CA GLY A 93 -7.16 -15.12 30.66
C GLY A 93 -8.56 -15.64 30.28
N ASN A 94 -9.49 -14.76 29.88
CA ASN A 94 -10.85 -15.12 29.54
C ASN A 94 -10.91 -15.81 28.16
N ARG A 95 -11.47 -17.02 28.11
CA ARG A 95 -11.61 -17.84 26.88
C ARG A 95 -13.06 -18.19 26.55
N SER A 96 -14.02 -17.37 27.01
CA SER A 96 -15.41 -17.53 26.58
C SER A 96 -15.55 -17.39 25.06
N ALA A 97 -16.64 -17.90 24.48
CA ALA A 97 -16.91 -17.74 23.06
C ALA A 97 -16.97 -16.26 22.65
N GLU A 98 -17.55 -15.41 23.52
CA GLU A 98 -17.59 -13.95 23.34
C GLU A 98 -16.20 -13.32 23.40
N ALA A 99 -15.33 -13.82 24.28
CA ALA A 99 -13.95 -13.38 24.40
C ALA A 99 -13.15 -13.70 23.12
N GLU A 100 -13.25 -14.94 22.62
CA GLU A 100 -12.61 -15.32 21.36
C GLU A 100 -13.18 -14.56 20.15
N GLN A 101 -14.48 -14.22 20.17
CA GLN A 101 -15.08 -13.37 19.14
C GLN A 101 -14.46 -11.97 19.14
N LYS A 102 -14.34 -11.33 20.31
CA LYS A 102 -13.67 -10.01 20.44
C LYS A 102 -12.23 -10.05 19.97
N LYS A 103 -11.49 -11.12 20.29
CA LYS A 103 -10.11 -11.29 19.80
C LYS A 103 -10.06 -11.32 18.27
N ARG A 104 -10.98 -12.04 17.61
CA ARG A 104 -11.06 -12.07 16.14
C ARG A 104 -11.38 -10.70 15.56
N GLU A 105 -12.27 -9.95 16.20
CA GLU A 105 -12.61 -8.58 15.79
C GLU A 105 -11.39 -7.64 15.87
N ILE A 106 -10.64 -7.70 16.97
CA ILE A 106 -9.40 -6.92 17.14
C ILE A 106 -8.37 -7.28 16.07
N GLN A 107 -8.18 -8.59 15.81
CA GLN A 107 -7.28 -9.04 14.74
C GLN A 107 -7.76 -8.59 13.35
N GLY A 108 -9.07 -8.54 13.12
CA GLY A 108 -9.67 -8.01 11.90
C GLY A 108 -9.32 -6.54 11.68
N ILE A 109 -9.42 -5.71 12.74
CA ILE A 109 -9.03 -4.29 12.69
C ILE A 109 -7.55 -4.17 12.33
N MET A 110 -6.67 -4.92 13.01
CA MET A 110 -5.23 -4.89 12.75
C MET A 110 -4.92 -5.24 11.29
N ASN A 111 -5.54 -6.29 10.75
CA ASN A 111 -5.36 -6.69 9.35
C ASN A 111 -5.87 -5.65 8.36
N SER A 112 -6.99 -4.97 8.65
CA SER A 112 -7.51 -3.87 7.84
C SER A 112 -6.49 -2.73 7.78
N CYS A 113 -5.94 -2.33 8.94
CA CYS A 113 -4.93 -1.28 8.99
C CYS A 113 -3.69 -1.59 8.14
N ILE A 114 -3.20 -2.84 8.19
CA ILE A 114 -2.08 -3.28 7.35
C ILE A 114 -2.44 -3.26 5.87
N SER A 115 -3.59 -3.81 5.50
CA SER A 115 -4.01 -3.89 4.10
C SER A 115 -4.19 -2.50 3.50
N GLU A 116 -4.85 -1.58 4.22
CA GLU A 116 -5.07 -0.21 3.78
C GLU A 116 -3.75 0.57 3.66
N ALA A 117 -2.85 0.42 4.64
CA ALA A 117 -1.55 1.06 4.60
C ALA A 117 -0.70 0.55 3.42
N LYS A 118 -0.71 -0.76 3.12
CA LYS A 118 -0.03 -1.31 1.93
C LYS A 118 -0.55 -0.69 0.63
N VAL A 119 -1.86 -0.52 0.50
CA VAL A 119 -2.47 0.14 -0.68
C VAL A 119 -1.98 1.58 -0.82
N LEU A 120 -2.00 2.35 0.27
CA LEU A 120 -1.56 3.75 0.27
C LEU A 120 -0.06 3.89 -0.06
N LEU A 121 0.78 3.04 0.53
CA LEU A 121 2.22 3.05 0.29
C LEU A 121 2.54 2.67 -1.15
N ASN A 122 1.84 1.69 -1.73
CA ASN A 122 1.99 1.31 -3.12
C ASN A 122 1.56 2.45 -4.07
N GLN A 123 0.49 3.17 -3.76
CA GLN A 123 0.05 4.34 -4.54
C GLN A 123 1.11 5.45 -4.57
N CYS A 124 1.85 5.63 -3.47
CA CYS A 124 2.94 6.60 -3.35
C CYS A 124 4.33 6.02 -3.76
N GLN A 125 4.38 4.80 -4.29
CA GLN A 125 5.63 4.11 -4.63
C GLN A 125 6.62 4.05 -3.45
N ILE A 126 6.13 3.90 -2.23
CA ILE A 126 6.94 3.73 -1.01
C ILE A 126 7.15 2.24 -0.82
N THR A 127 8.26 1.73 -1.34
CA THR A 127 8.54 0.29 -1.43
C THR A 127 9.41 -0.25 -0.29
N ASP A 128 10.01 0.63 0.51
CA ASP A 128 10.91 0.23 1.59
C ASP A 128 10.73 1.10 2.85
N ARG A 129 11.17 0.55 3.98
CA ARG A 129 11.01 1.16 5.30
C ARG A 129 11.78 2.47 5.44
N ASN A 130 12.97 2.57 4.84
CA ASN A 130 13.82 3.74 4.98
C ASN A 130 13.20 4.95 4.29
N LYS A 131 12.54 4.74 3.15
CA LYS A 131 11.75 5.78 2.48
C LYS A 131 10.60 6.26 3.36
N LEU A 132 9.82 5.34 3.96
CA LEU A 132 8.73 5.72 4.87
C LEU A 132 9.24 6.52 6.09
N LYS A 133 10.32 6.07 6.73
CA LYS A 133 10.93 6.76 7.89
C LYS A 133 11.53 8.12 7.56
N LYS A 134 11.97 8.35 6.31
CA LYS A 134 12.44 9.67 5.88
C LYS A 134 11.29 10.64 5.67
N MET A 135 10.13 10.13 5.26
CA MET A 135 8.95 10.94 4.97
C MET A 135 8.18 11.29 6.25
N SER A 136 7.98 10.32 7.15
CA SER A 136 7.30 10.56 8.42
C SER A 136 8.28 10.72 9.57
N LYS A 137 8.06 11.76 10.38
CA LYS A 137 8.78 11.98 11.65
C LYS A 137 8.10 11.28 12.84
N LYS A 138 6.98 10.59 12.62
CA LYS A 138 6.25 9.90 13.68
C LYS A 138 6.83 8.52 13.95
N TYR A 139 6.60 8.06 15.18
CA TYR A 139 6.93 6.70 15.59
C TYR A 139 5.94 5.70 15.01
N PHE A 140 6.46 4.63 14.40
CA PHE A 140 5.68 3.48 13.94
C PHE A 140 5.96 2.26 14.80
N MET A 141 4.91 1.49 15.11
CA MET A 141 5.05 0.23 15.81
C MET A 141 5.91 -0.75 14.99
N ALA A 142 6.83 -1.44 15.65
CA ALA A 142 7.67 -2.47 15.04
C ALA A 142 6.83 -3.54 14.33
N GLU A 143 5.78 -4.02 15.00
CA GLU A 143 4.86 -5.03 14.48
C GLU A 143 4.10 -4.52 13.25
N PHE A 144 3.78 -3.22 13.20
CA PHE A 144 3.15 -2.60 12.04
C PHE A 144 4.11 -2.55 10.86
N LEU A 145 5.34 -2.03 11.06
CA LEU A 145 6.37 -1.96 10.02
C LEU A 145 6.75 -3.35 9.46
N ASN A 146 6.91 -4.34 10.34
CA ASN A 146 7.23 -5.72 9.92
C ASN A 146 6.12 -6.34 9.05
N SER A 147 4.87 -6.01 9.35
CA SER A 147 3.71 -6.48 8.59
C SER A 147 3.56 -5.77 7.25
N LEU A 148 4.07 -4.54 7.13
CA LEU A 148 4.09 -3.78 5.88
C LEU A 148 5.23 -4.23 4.95
N PHE A 149 6.41 -4.49 5.51
CA PHE A 149 7.63 -4.81 4.78
C PHE A 149 8.14 -6.22 5.14
N GLU A 150 7.42 -7.25 4.67
CA GLU A 150 7.60 -8.67 5.05
C GLU A 150 9.02 -9.24 4.80
N ASN A 151 9.84 -8.58 3.97
CA ASN A 151 11.21 -8.97 3.67
C ASN A 151 12.27 -8.29 4.56
N GLU A 152 11.86 -7.40 5.48
CA GLU A 152 12.75 -6.71 6.42
C GLU A 152 12.39 -7.12 7.86
N VAL A 153 13.10 -8.09 8.43
CA VAL A 153 12.92 -8.45 9.85
C VAL A 153 13.44 -7.29 10.71
N TYR A 154 12.55 -6.50 11.29
CA TYR A 154 12.92 -5.54 12.31
C TYR A 154 13.20 -6.27 13.63
N ASN A 155 14.48 -6.48 13.91
CA ASN A 155 14.91 -6.53 15.29
C ASN A 155 14.78 -5.11 15.84
N VAL A 156 14.01 -4.97 16.93
CA VAL A 156 13.96 -3.71 17.66
C VAL A 156 15.36 -3.51 18.26
N GLU A 157 16.22 -2.74 17.60
CA GLU A 157 17.33 -2.08 18.28
C GLU A 157 16.69 -1.02 19.18
N ILE A 158 16.36 -1.44 20.39
CA ILE A 158 16.05 -0.49 21.45
C ILE A 158 17.39 0.08 21.89
N GLU A 159 17.82 1.20 21.29
CA GLU A 159 18.66 2.13 22.04
C GLU A 159 17.77 2.71 23.14
N ILE A 160 17.72 1.99 24.27
CA ILE A 160 17.25 2.58 25.50
C ILE A 160 18.39 3.50 25.93
N ASP A 161 18.23 4.80 25.68
CA ASP A 161 18.95 5.80 26.46
C ASP A 161 18.38 5.73 27.88
N CYS A 162 18.94 4.81 28.67
CA CYS A 162 18.66 4.64 30.09
C CYS A 162 19.29 5.81 30.86
N GLY A 163 18.95 7.05 30.49
CA GLY A 163 19.47 8.26 31.11
C GLY A 163 19.61 8.06 32.61
N LEU A 164 20.87 8.02 33.05
CA LEU A 164 21.29 7.79 34.43
C LEU A 164 20.44 8.61 35.41
#